data_AF-A0A3M1WMW1-F1
#
_entry.id   AF-A0A3M1WMW1-F1
#
_cell.length_a   1.000
_cell.length_b   1.000
_cell.length_c   1.000
_cell.angle_alpha   90.00
_cell.angle_beta   90.00
_cell.angle_gamma   90.00
#
_symmetry.space_group_name_H-M   'P 1'
#
loop_
_entity.id
_entity.type
_entity.pdbx_description
1 polymer ?
#
loop_
_entity_poly.entity_id
_entity_poly.type
_entity_poly.pdbx_seq_one_letter_code
_entity_poly.pdbx_strand_id
1 'polypeptide(L)'
;VYGRERRLPSEEERARYYAWRSYMVRQAIRLVDRLFELSGGHSIFESHPIQRIWRDVHTAAQHVTLNFESSMEAYGRTLVGLPSQSIL
;
A
#
# COMPACT_ATOMS: atom_id res chain seq x y z
N VAL A 1 -12.75 -18.46 -2.27
CA VAL A 1 -13.04 -18.21 -3.70
C VAL A 1 -13.22 -16.70 -3.87
N TYR A 2 -12.33 -16.01 -4.58
CA TYR A 2 -12.35 -14.56 -4.75
C TYR A 2 -12.49 -14.20 -6.24
N GLY A 3 -13.12 -13.06 -6.56
CA GLY A 3 -13.24 -12.56 -7.94
C GLY A 3 -14.46 -13.07 -8.73
N ARG A 4 -14.80 -12.35 -9.81
CA ARG A 4 -16.01 -12.55 -10.64
C ARG A 4 -16.11 -13.96 -11.26
N GLU A 5 -14.97 -14.61 -11.48
CA GLU A 5 -14.85 -15.94 -12.12
C GLU A 5 -14.85 -17.12 -11.14
N ARG A 6 -14.88 -16.86 -9.82
CA ARG A 6 -14.90 -17.91 -8.77
C ARG A 6 -13.77 -18.97 -8.87
N ARG A 7 -12.56 -18.57 -9.29
CA ARG A 7 -11.36 -19.43 -9.26
C ARG A 7 -10.32 -18.95 -8.25
N LEU A 8 -9.37 -19.82 -7.92
CA LEU A 8 -8.16 -19.38 -7.22
C LEU A 8 -7.33 -18.51 -8.17
N PRO A 9 -6.76 -17.38 -7.70
CA PRO A 9 -5.89 -16.58 -8.53
C PRO A 9 -4.59 -17.34 -8.83
N SER A 10 -4.08 -17.17 -10.05
CA SER A 10 -2.74 -17.61 -10.44
C SER A 10 -1.66 -16.91 -9.60
N GLU A 11 -0.43 -17.43 -9.64
CA GLU A 11 0.70 -16.82 -8.94
C GLU A 11 0.93 -15.37 -9.36
N GLU A 12 0.91 -15.10 -10.66
CA GLU A 12 1.03 -13.74 -11.21
C GLU A 12 -0.10 -12.82 -10.71
N GLU A 13 -1.34 -13.29 -10.71
CA GLU A 13 -2.47 -12.50 -10.19
C GLU A 13 -2.32 -12.20 -8.70
N ARG A 14 -1.86 -13.17 -7.91
CA ARG A 14 -1.58 -12.95 -6.48
C ARG A 14 -0.48 -11.91 -6.29
N ALA A 15 0.65 -12.06 -6.99
CA ALA A 15 1.77 -11.11 -6.94
C ALA A 15 1.33 -9.70 -7.34
N ARG A 16 0.53 -9.60 -8.41
CA ARG A 16 -0.09 -8.35 -8.86
C ARG A 16 -0.98 -7.72 -7.79
N TYR A 17 -1.86 -8.49 -7.13
CA TYR A 17 -2.72 -7.96 -6.06
C TYR A 17 -1.91 -7.43 -4.87
N TYR A 18 -0.84 -8.12 -4.52
CA TYR A 18 0.06 -7.68 -3.46
C TYR A 18 0.85 -6.41 -3.83
N ALA A 19 1.30 -6.29 -5.07
CA ALA A 19 1.90 -5.06 -5.60
C ALA A 19 0.90 -3.89 -5.59
N TRP A 20 -0.34 -4.10 -6.05
CA TRP A 20 -1.33 -3.03 -6.11
C TRP A 20 -1.74 -2.53 -4.73
N ARG A 21 -1.90 -3.40 -3.73
CA ARG A 21 -2.22 -2.93 -2.35
C ARG A 21 -1.11 -2.03 -1.79
N SER A 22 0.16 -2.37 -1.99
CA SER A 22 1.27 -1.57 -1.47
C SER A 22 1.42 -0.26 -2.25
N TYR A 23 1.19 -0.30 -3.58
CA TYR A 23 1.13 0.89 -4.41
C TYR A 23 0.03 1.85 -3.96
N MET A 24 -1.17 1.35 -3.67
CA MET A 24 -2.32 2.13 -3.17
C MET A 24 -2.01 2.78 -1.83
N VAL A 25 -1.42 2.04 -0.88
CA VAL A 25 -0.99 2.58 0.42
C VAL A 25 0.04 3.68 0.24
N ARG A 26 1.03 3.49 -0.66
CA ARG A 26 2.01 4.53 -0.98
C ARG A 26 1.37 5.77 -1.61
N GLN A 27 0.29 5.63 -2.39
CA GLN A 27 -0.47 6.80 -2.87
C GLN A 27 -1.20 7.51 -1.73
N ALA A 28 -1.83 6.75 -0.83
CA ALA A 28 -2.57 7.30 0.30
C ALA A 28 -1.65 8.12 1.22
N ILE A 29 -0.44 7.62 1.52
CA ILE A 29 0.57 8.36 2.29
C ILE A 29 0.87 9.69 1.60
N ARG A 30 1.24 9.68 0.31
CA ARG A 30 1.57 10.92 -0.43
C ARG A 30 0.43 11.93 -0.45
N LEU A 31 -0.80 11.45 -0.61
CA LEU A 31 -1.98 12.31 -0.61
C LEU A 31 -2.19 12.94 0.77
N VAL A 32 -2.07 12.15 1.84
CA VAL A 32 -2.23 12.64 3.22
C VAL A 32 -1.09 13.58 3.62
N ASP A 33 0.16 13.29 3.24
CA ASP A 33 1.29 14.20 3.42
C ASP A 33 1.03 15.55 2.76
N ARG A 34 0.54 15.53 1.50
CA ARG A 34 0.23 16.75 0.78
C ARG A 34 -0.89 17.56 1.45
N LEU A 35 -1.93 16.89 1.96
CA LEU A 35 -3.00 17.54 2.69
C LEU A 35 -2.49 18.14 4.02
N PHE A 36 -1.61 17.42 4.72
CA PHE A 36 -1.01 17.89 5.97
C PHE A 36 -0.16 19.14 5.75
N GLU A 37 0.70 19.15 4.73
CA GLU A 37 1.51 20.32 4.32
C GLU A 37 0.63 21.56 4.03
N LEU A 38 -0.50 21.35 3.35
CA LEU A 38 -1.43 22.42 2.96
C LEU A 38 -2.33 22.91 4.12
N SER A 39 -2.38 22.17 5.24
CA SER A 39 -3.27 22.49 6.37
C SER A 39 -2.73 23.58 7.30
N GLY A 40 -1.47 24.02 7.11
CA GLY A 40 -0.83 25.07 7.91
C GLY A 40 -0.53 24.66 9.36
N GLY A 41 -0.03 25.59 10.17
CA GLY A 41 0.48 25.30 11.52
C GLY A 41 -0.57 24.80 12.53
N HIS A 42 -1.86 25.13 12.34
CA HIS A 42 -2.94 24.64 13.21
C HIS A 42 -3.20 23.14 13.07
N SER A 43 -2.68 22.51 12.01
CA SER A 43 -2.85 21.08 11.73
C SER A 43 -2.32 20.16 12.83
N ILE A 44 -1.39 20.64 13.66
CA ILE A 44 -0.73 19.87 14.71
C ILE A 44 -1.59 19.68 15.96
N PHE A 45 -2.59 20.53 16.18
CA PHE A 45 -3.40 20.48 17.40
C PHE A 45 -4.38 19.31 17.35
N GLU A 46 -4.68 18.71 18.51
CA GLU A 46 -5.59 17.56 18.60
C GLU A 46 -7.02 17.87 18.13
N SER A 47 -7.42 19.15 18.21
CA SER A 47 -8.70 19.63 17.69
C SER A 47 -8.79 19.57 16.17
N HIS A 48 -7.66 19.52 15.45
CA HIS A 48 -7.62 19.38 14.01
C HIS A 48 -7.50 17.89 13.61
N PRO A 49 -8.39 17.34 12.77
CA PRO A 49 -8.41 15.90 12.48
C PRO A 49 -7.23 15.41 11.63
N ILE A 50 -6.59 16.29 10.85
CA ILE A 50 -5.58 15.89 9.86
C ILE A 50 -4.35 15.24 10.47
N GLN A 51 -3.88 15.67 11.65
CA GLN A 51 -2.72 15.03 12.30
C GLN A 51 -3.00 13.59 12.70
N ARG A 52 -4.25 13.26 13.07
CA ARG A 52 -4.64 11.88 13.39
C ARG A 52 -4.61 11.03 12.13
N ILE A 53 -5.23 11.51 11.04
CA ILE A 53 -5.22 10.80 9.74
C ILE A 53 -3.79 10.58 9.25
N TRP A 54 -2.93 11.59 9.37
CA TRP A 54 -1.51 11.51 9.02
C TRP A 54 -0.80 10.42 9.83
N ARG A 55 -0.88 10.45 11.16
CA ARG A 55 -0.27 9.42 12.03
C ARG A 55 -0.80 8.02 11.74
N ASP A 56 -2.11 7.88 11.56
CA ASP A 56 -2.77 6.59 11.38
C ASP A 56 -2.36 5.94 10.05
N VAL A 57 -2.32 6.70 8.95
CA VAL A 57 -1.89 6.19 7.64
C VAL A 57 -0.43 5.80 7.64
N HIS A 58 0.45 6.61 8.23
CA HIS A 58 1.88 6.28 8.35
C HIS A 58 2.11 5.04 9.22
N THR A 59 1.32 4.87 10.29
CA THR A 59 1.39 3.70 11.16
C THR A 59 0.92 2.44 10.44
N ALA A 60 -0.25 2.50 9.79
CA ALA A 60 -0.79 1.37 9.04
C ALA A 60 0.18 0.91 7.93
N ALA A 61 0.85 1.86 7.26
CA ALA A 61 1.82 1.58 6.22
C ALA A 61 3.07 0.82 6.68
N GLN A 62 3.37 0.79 7.98
CA GLN A 62 4.50 0.00 8.51
C GLN A 62 4.23 -1.50 8.54
N HIS A 63 2.99 -1.94 8.29
CA HIS A 63 2.68 -3.36 8.27
C HIS A 63 3.47 -4.06 7.17
N VAL A 64 4.19 -5.15 7.51
CA VAL A 64 5.13 -5.84 6.60
C VAL A 64 4.51 -6.23 5.25
N THR A 65 3.23 -6.61 5.25
CA THR A 65 2.50 -6.96 4.02
C THR A 65 2.29 -5.78 3.06
N LEU A 66 2.45 -4.55 3.52
CA LEU A 66 2.32 -3.33 2.73
C LEU A 66 3.66 -2.79 2.26
N ASN A 67 4.77 -3.51 2.49
CA ASN A 67 6.07 -3.11 1.99
C ASN A 67 6.04 -2.98 0.45
N PHE A 68 6.32 -1.76 -0.03
CA PHE A 68 6.24 -1.42 -1.44
C PHE A 68 7.29 -2.17 -2.26
N GLU A 69 8.56 -2.11 -1.83
CA GLU A 69 9.69 -2.67 -2.56
C GLU A 69 9.54 -4.18 -2.73
N SER A 70 9.30 -4.91 -1.63
CA SER A 70 9.15 -6.37 -1.68
C SER A 70 7.96 -6.81 -2.53
N SER A 71 6.82 -6.12 -2.45
CA SER A 71 5.63 -6.50 -3.21
C SER A 71 5.77 -6.20 -4.70
N MET A 72 6.43 -5.09 -5.06
CA MET A 72 6.66 -4.72 -6.46
C MET A 72 7.75 -5.57 -7.10
N GLU A 73 8.80 -5.91 -6.36
CA GLU A 73 9.82 -6.85 -6.82
C GLU A 73 9.20 -8.22 -7.11
N ALA A 74 8.41 -8.76 -6.18
CA ALA A 74 7.72 -10.04 -6.35
C ALA A 74 6.85 -10.05 -7.63
N TYR A 75 6.11 -8.96 -7.89
CA TYR A 75 5.34 -8.84 -9.12
C TYR A 75 6.22 -8.69 -10.36
N GLY A 76 7.26 -7.84 -10.32
CA GLY A 76 8.20 -7.65 -11.42
C GLY A 76 8.86 -8.95 -11.87
N ARG A 77 9.21 -9.85 -10.93
CA ARG A 77 9.74 -11.18 -11.22
C ARG A 77 8.77 -12.00 -12.07
N THR A 78 7.49 -12.02 -11.70
CA THR A 78 6.47 -12.77 -12.47
C THR A 78 6.32 -12.25 -13.90
N LEU A 79 6.44 -10.92 -14.11
CA LEU A 79 6.36 -10.31 -15.45
C LEU A 79 7.49 -10.71 -16.39
N VAL A 80 8.63 -11.14 -15.85
CA VAL A 80 9.79 -11.62 -16.62
C VAL A 80 9.94 -13.14 -16.60
N GLY A 81 8.89 -13.87 -16.20
CA GLY A 81 8.87 -15.34 -16.17
C GLY A 81 9.66 -15.98 -15.03
N LEU A 82 10.00 -15.21 -13.98
CA LEU A 82 10.62 -15.73 -12.76
C LEU A 82 9.54 -16.02 -11.69
N PRO A 83 9.78 -16.99 -10.79
CA PRO A 83 8.86 -17.24 -9.68
C PRO A 83 8.75 -16.01 -8.76
N SER A 84 7.55 -15.77 -8.26
CA SER A 84 7.30 -14.73 -7.25
C SER A 84 8.10 -15.05 -6.00
N GLN A 85 8.73 -14.05 -5.42
CA GLN A 85 9.29 -14.19 -4.08
C GLN A 85 8.15 -14.13 -3.06
N SER A 86 8.24 -14.93 -1.99
CA SER A 86 7.28 -14.82 -0.89
C SER A 86 7.52 -13.52 -0.13
N ILE A 87 6.44 -12.78 0.09
CA ILE A 87 6.38 -11.55 0.90
C ILE A 87 5.90 -11.84 2.33
N LEU A 88 5.80 -13.13 2.69
CA LEU A 88 5.48 -13.68 4.01
C LEU A 88 6.23 -14.99 4.26
#